data_AF-N1WY39-F1
#
_entry.id   AF-N1WY39-F1
#
_cell.length_a   1.000
_cell.length_b   1.000
_cell.length_c   1.000
_cell.angle_alpha   90.00
_cell.angle_beta   90.00
_cell.angle_gamma   90.00
#
_symmetry.space_group_name_H-M   'P 1'
#
loop_
_entity.id
_entity.type
_entity.pdbx_description
1 polymer ?
#
loop_
_entity_poly.entity_id
_entity_poly.type
_entity_poly.pdbx_seq_one_letter_code
_entity_poly.pdbx_strand_id
1 'polypeptide(L)'
;MVIGYNVRWTCTSGPGGGGSNNPDPNPNPGSGGSGDGGDDECYDCLPTEPIPGEEECTTSLCTLDTVLELYALEAGTRLWMSSQYRQALLSDVLDFIIYENDNSDESKLFSIEGMEAERNGGEVDFEDHLSDYDFGEESAEILVFEQDYRNRMSMTEKSIFDNLSRLQQLDYLHSAFLAEFYAKVYFEETVLVQYNGVGDAYRHALWNALGAAKLGENLMEQLSSAHEEIPFEYPHHYKEKEMDLFNNQIGRNIGSESFFMLMMKVKFALDKG
;
A
#
# COMPACT_ATOMS: atom_id res chain seq x y z
N MET A 1 7.29 -7.07 34.43
CA MET A 1 8.35 -6.26 33.79
C MET A 1 8.09 -4.82 34.23
N VAL A 2 9.09 -4.18 34.86
CA VAL A 2 8.95 -2.86 35.49
C VAL A 2 8.95 -1.80 34.40
N ILE A 3 7.89 -0.99 34.31
CA ILE A 3 7.80 0.12 33.35
C ILE A 3 8.20 1.40 34.11
N GLY A 4 9.29 2.03 33.68
CA GLY A 4 9.76 3.30 34.21
C GLY A 4 9.06 4.48 33.53
N TYR A 5 8.63 5.46 34.31
CA TYR A 5 8.05 6.70 33.79
C TYR A 5 9.16 7.71 33.45
N ASN A 6 9.19 8.21 32.22
CA ASN A 6 9.97 9.39 31.87
C ASN A 6 9.14 10.65 32.18
N VAL A 7 9.54 11.41 33.20
CA VAL A 7 8.94 12.72 33.51
C VAL A 7 9.70 13.78 32.71
N ARG A 8 9.00 14.52 31.82
CA ARG A 8 9.53 15.73 31.18
C ARG A 8 9.30 16.93 32.09
N TRP A 9 10.35 17.71 32.30
CA TRP A 9 10.32 18.99 33.01
C TRP A 9 10.35 20.13 32.00
N THR A 10 9.34 21.00 31.99
CA THR A 10 9.36 22.25 31.21
C THR A 10 9.39 23.44 32.15
N CYS A 11 10.46 24.23 32.07
CA CYS A 11 10.55 25.51 32.76
C CYS A 11 9.95 26.61 31.87
N THR A 12 8.87 27.26 32.31
CA THR A 12 8.38 28.48 31.68
C THR A 12 9.09 29.69 32.28
N SER A 13 9.93 30.37 31.50
CA SER A 13 10.46 31.70 31.85
C SER A 13 9.33 32.72 31.82
N GLY A 14 9.18 33.50 32.90
CA GLY A 14 8.17 34.54 33.05
C GLY A 14 8.27 35.70 32.03
N PRO A 15 7.27 36.60 32.00
CA PRO A 15 7.12 37.59 30.93
C PRO A 15 8.10 38.77 31.10
N GLY A 16 9.11 38.85 30.23
CA GLY A 16 10.01 40.00 30.12
C GLY A 16 9.46 41.08 29.18
N GLY A 17 9.14 42.25 29.73
CA GLY A 17 8.74 43.46 29.02
C GLY A 17 9.83 44.06 28.12
N GLY A 18 9.42 44.84 27.12
CA GLY A 18 10.26 45.34 26.04
C GLY A 18 11.07 46.62 26.30
N GLY A 19 11.79 47.08 25.26
CA GLY A 19 12.32 48.45 25.15
C GLY A 19 13.71 48.63 24.53
N SER A 20 13.74 48.89 23.21
CA SER A 20 14.51 49.93 22.46
C SER A 20 16.05 50.09 22.50
N ASN A 21 16.61 50.14 21.26
CA ASN A 21 17.60 51.07 20.65
C ASN A 21 19.14 50.94 20.87
N ASN A 22 19.81 50.62 19.74
CA ASN A 22 21.20 50.81 19.24
C ASN A 22 22.06 52.00 19.77
N PRO A 23 23.39 52.13 19.44
CA PRO A 23 24.39 51.17 18.90
C PRO A 23 25.81 51.22 19.59
N ASP A 24 26.69 50.29 19.16
CA ASP A 24 28.18 50.09 19.30
C ASP A 24 29.12 51.30 19.66
N PRO A 25 30.43 51.14 20.03
CA PRO A 25 31.29 49.93 20.01
C PRO A 25 32.30 49.71 21.19
N ASN A 26 32.91 48.52 21.20
CA ASN A 26 34.11 48.02 21.94
C ASN A 26 35.24 49.06 22.19
N PRO A 27 36.14 48.94 23.23
CA PRO A 27 36.98 47.75 23.48
C PRO A 27 37.27 47.33 24.95
N ASN A 28 37.51 46.03 25.12
CA ASN A 28 38.14 45.22 26.20
C ASN A 28 39.37 45.84 26.95
N PRO A 29 40.03 45.17 27.94
CA PRO A 29 39.65 44.30 29.07
C PRO A 29 40.12 44.87 30.45
N GLY A 30 39.53 44.44 31.58
CA GLY A 30 40.12 44.78 32.89
C GLY A 30 39.46 44.19 34.12
N SER A 31 40.05 43.11 34.64
CA SER A 31 40.31 42.83 36.07
C SER A 31 39.21 43.04 37.12
N GLY A 32 38.75 41.91 37.68
CA GLY A 32 38.81 41.63 39.13
C GLY A 32 37.74 42.23 40.05
N GLY A 33 37.06 41.37 40.81
CA GLY A 33 36.39 41.79 42.05
C GLY A 33 35.19 40.94 42.45
N SER A 34 35.39 40.16 43.50
CA SER A 34 34.44 39.28 44.19
C SER A 34 33.26 40.00 44.87
N GLY A 35 32.14 39.28 45.03
CA GLY A 35 31.00 39.63 45.90
C GLY A 35 29.76 38.84 45.45
N ASP A 36 29.51 37.65 45.98
CA ASP A 36 28.82 37.34 47.26
C ASP A 36 27.30 37.56 47.18
N GLY A 37 26.55 36.49 47.51
CA GLY A 37 25.12 36.52 47.79
C GLY A 37 24.20 35.85 46.77
N GLY A 38 23.52 34.78 47.18
CA GLY A 38 22.24 34.39 46.59
C GLY A 38 21.98 32.90 46.52
N ASP A 39 21.85 32.25 47.66
CA ASP A 39 21.18 30.94 47.78
C ASP A 39 19.69 31.14 47.43
N ASP A 40 19.33 31.09 46.14
CA ASP A 40 17.93 31.05 45.73
C ASP A 40 17.47 29.59 45.76
N GLU A 41 16.98 29.20 46.94
CA GLU A 41 16.13 28.03 47.17
C GLU A 41 14.97 28.06 46.17
N CYS A 42 15.00 27.17 45.18
CA CYS A 42 13.88 26.95 44.27
C CYS A 42 12.78 26.20 45.04
N TYR A 43 11.83 26.97 45.59
CA TYR A 43 10.59 26.45 46.16
C TYR A 43 9.64 25.98 45.05
N ASP A 44 9.03 24.83 45.29
CA ASP A 44 7.84 24.27 44.62
C ASP A 44 7.97 23.86 43.14
N CYS A 45 8.67 22.75 42.89
CA CYS A 45 8.28 21.84 41.81
C CYS A 45 7.06 21.01 42.26
N LEU A 46 5.86 21.59 42.18
CA LEU A 46 4.65 20.77 42.25
C LEU A 46 4.55 19.94 40.96
N PRO A 47 4.31 18.62 41.04
CA PRO A 47 3.96 17.85 39.86
C PRO A 47 2.69 18.45 39.26
N THR A 48 2.78 18.92 38.03
CA THR A 48 1.59 19.32 37.28
C THR A 48 0.75 18.06 37.08
N GLU A 49 -0.49 18.09 37.57
CA GLU A 49 -1.50 17.08 37.26
C GLU A 49 -1.48 16.79 35.75
N PRO A 50 -1.50 15.51 35.34
CA PRO A 50 -1.50 15.16 33.93
C PRO A 50 -2.70 15.83 33.24
N ILE A 51 -2.41 16.54 32.14
CA ILE A 51 -3.43 17.15 31.30
C ILE A 51 -4.31 16.01 30.77
N PRO A 52 -5.63 15.99 31.06
CA PRO A 52 -6.52 14.99 30.49
C PRO A 52 -6.67 15.30 29.00
N GLY A 53 -6.08 14.48 28.13
CA GLY A 53 -6.16 14.75 26.70
C GLY A 53 -5.46 13.79 25.74
N GLU A 54 -4.54 12.95 26.19
CA GLU A 54 -3.90 11.94 25.33
C GLU A 54 -3.72 10.66 26.15
N GLU A 55 -4.79 9.88 26.32
CA GLU A 55 -4.60 8.48 26.71
C GLU A 55 -3.94 7.78 25.53
N GLU A 56 -2.64 7.44 25.68
CA GLU A 56 -1.95 6.60 24.71
C GLU A 56 -2.78 5.35 24.47
N CYS A 57 -3.14 5.17 23.21
CA CYS A 57 -4.01 4.13 22.76
C CYS A 57 -3.26 2.78 22.84
N THR A 58 -3.51 2.02 23.90
CA THR A 58 -2.66 0.87 24.29
C THR A 58 -3.13 -0.49 23.77
N THR A 59 -4.22 -0.53 22.99
CA THR A 59 -4.73 -1.76 22.39
C THR A 59 -4.77 -1.62 20.87
N SER A 60 -4.48 -2.69 20.14
CA SER A 60 -4.53 -2.68 18.67
C SER A 60 -5.89 -2.25 18.13
N LEU A 61 -6.99 -2.57 18.83
CA LEU A 61 -8.33 -2.15 18.39
C LEU A 61 -8.52 -0.64 18.54
N CYS A 62 -8.02 -0.07 19.64
CA CYS A 62 -7.97 1.37 19.79
C CYS A 62 -7.08 1.97 18.69
N THR A 63 -5.90 1.40 18.42
CA THR A 63 -4.98 1.92 17.40
C THR A 63 -5.64 1.95 16.04
N LEU A 64 -6.41 0.90 15.70
CA LEU A 64 -7.20 0.85 14.48
C LEU A 64 -8.24 1.98 14.44
N ASP A 65 -8.92 2.27 15.54
CA ASP A 65 -9.88 3.38 15.58
C ASP A 65 -9.23 4.74 15.35
N THR A 66 -8.03 4.95 15.90
CA THR A 66 -7.23 6.17 15.67
C THR A 66 -6.77 6.26 14.22
N VAL A 67 -6.32 5.15 13.64
CA VAL A 67 -5.86 5.09 12.25
C VAL A 67 -7.00 5.36 11.27
N LEU A 68 -8.20 4.84 11.57
CA LEU A 68 -9.39 4.97 10.74
C LEU A 68 -10.22 6.23 11.05
N GLU A 69 -9.72 7.21 11.81
CA GLU A 69 -10.46 8.36 12.36
C GLU A 69 -11.55 9.01 11.47
N LEU A 70 -11.32 9.08 10.14
CA LEU A 70 -12.26 9.66 9.16
C LEU A 70 -13.19 8.65 8.48
N TYR A 71 -12.93 7.36 8.65
CA TYR A 71 -13.63 6.23 8.03
C TYR A 71 -14.21 5.32 9.12
N ALA A 72 -15.45 5.61 9.52
CA ALA A 72 -16.09 4.86 10.59
C ALA A 72 -16.33 3.40 10.19
N LEU A 73 -15.64 2.49 10.86
CA LEU A 73 -15.92 1.05 10.77
C LEU A 73 -17.35 0.77 11.24
N GLU A 74 -18.10 -0.06 10.51
CA GLU A 74 -19.45 -0.46 10.92
C GLU A 74 -19.41 -1.05 12.34
N ALA A 75 -20.37 -0.67 13.20
CA ALA A 75 -20.40 -1.13 14.59
C ALA A 75 -20.37 -2.66 14.73
N GLY A 76 -20.99 -3.38 13.79
CA GLY A 76 -20.93 -4.85 13.72
C GLY A 76 -19.54 -5.38 13.41
N THR A 77 -18.84 -4.78 12.45
CA THR A 77 -17.47 -5.14 12.05
C THR A 77 -16.47 -4.81 13.16
N ARG A 78 -16.62 -3.65 13.81
CA ARG A 78 -15.83 -3.28 14.98
C ARG A 78 -15.98 -4.26 16.15
N LEU A 79 -17.23 -4.62 16.48
CA LEU A 79 -17.48 -5.59 17.55
C LEU A 79 -16.89 -6.96 17.19
N TRP A 80 -17.01 -7.37 15.93
CA TRP A 80 -16.42 -8.61 15.44
C TRP A 80 -14.88 -8.62 15.54
N MET A 81 -14.22 -7.52 15.15
CA MET A 81 -12.77 -7.33 15.27
C MET A 81 -12.27 -7.32 16.72
N SER A 82 -13.11 -6.93 17.68
CA SER A 82 -12.75 -6.91 19.10
C SER A 82 -12.54 -8.29 19.72
N SER A 83 -12.89 -9.35 19.00
CA SER A 83 -12.70 -10.74 19.44
C SER A 83 -11.22 -11.08 19.64
N GLN A 84 -10.91 -11.83 20.70
CA GLN A 84 -9.56 -12.37 20.93
C GLN A 84 -9.08 -13.29 19.80
N TYR A 85 -9.99 -13.87 19.02
CA TYR A 85 -9.67 -14.75 17.89
C TYR A 85 -9.31 -13.99 16.60
N ARG A 86 -9.32 -12.65 16.64
CA ARG A 86 -9.04 -11.77 15.50
C ARG A 86 -7.82 -10.87 15.73
N GLN A 87 -7.04 -11.13 16.78
CA GLN A 87 -5.85 -10.33 17.07
C GLN A 87 -4.77 -10.45 15.98
N ALA A 88 -4.66 -11.60 15.31
CA ALA A 88 -3.77 -11.77 14.15
C ALA A 88 -4.21 -10.87 13.00
N LEU A 89 -5.44 -11.06 12.49
CA LEU A 89 -6.03 -10.20 11.46
C LEU A 89 -5.95 -8.70 11.79
N LEU A 90 -6.18 -8.32 13.06
CA LEU A 90 -6.06 -6.94 13.50
C LEU A 90 -4.61 -6.41 13.43
N SER A 91 -3.62 -7.27 13.71
CA SER A 91 -2.20 -6.95 13.48
C SER A 91 -1.95 -6.76 12.00
N ASP A 92 -2.37 -7.72 11.17
CA ASP A 92 -2.14 -7.72 9.73
C ASP A 92 -2.74 -6.45 9.09
N VAL A 93 -3.97 -6.08 9.47
CA VAL A 93 -4.63 -4.83 9.04
C VAL A 93 -3.84 -3.58 9.46
N LEU A 94 -3.34 -3.54 10.71
CA LEU A 94 -2.56 -2.39 11.17
C LEU A 94 -1.20 -2.30 10.47
N ASP A 95 -0.56 -3.44 10.25
CA ASP A 95 0.74 -3.51 9.58
C ASP A 95 0.61 -3.06 8.12
N PHE A 96 -0.41 -3.58 7.44
CA PHE A 96 -0.85 -3.14 6.13
C PHE A 96 -1.04 -1.61 6.08
N ILE A 97 -1.81 -1.01 7.00
CA ILE A 97 -2.15 0.42 6.91
C ILE A 97 -0.92 1.27 7.23
N ILE A 98 -0.25 0.98 8.34
CA ILE A 98 0.76 1.87 8.92
C ILE A 98 2.12 1.66 8.29
N TYR A 99 2.56 0.40 8.15
CA TYR A 99 3.94 0.08 7.79
C TYR A 99 4.10 -0.18 6.29
N GLU A 100 3.13 -0.83 5.66
CA GLU A 100 3.22 -1.18 4.25
C GLU A 100 2.69 -0.07 3.33
N ASN A 101 1.77 0.76 3.81
CA ASN A 101 1.02 1.71 2.97
C ASN A 101 1.02 3.17 3.43
N ASP A 102 1.97 3.56 4.28
CA ASP A 102 2.17 4.94 4.73
C ASP A 102 0.89 5.63 5.23
N ASN A 103 -0.05 4.87 5.79
CA ASN A 103 -1.33 5.34 6.32
C ASN A 103 -2.20 6.10 5.29
N SER A 104 -2.13 5.70 4.02
CA SER A 104 -2.90 6.28 2.91
C SER A 104 -4.42 6.09 3.07
N ASP A 105 -5.22 6.97 2.47
CA ASP A 105 -6.68 6.88 2.51
C ASP A 105 -7.19 5.62 1.81
N GLU A 106 -6.50 5.22 0.75
CA GLU A 106 -6.69 3.98 0.00
C GLU A 106 -6.53 2.75 0.89
N SER A 107 -5.46 2.71 1.69
CA SER A 107 -5.19 1.58 2.59
C SER A 107 -6.25 1.45 3.70
N LYS A 108 -6.77 2.57 4.20
CA LYS A 108 -7.84 2.59 5.21
C LYS A 108 -9.16 2.10 4.62
N LEU A 109 -9.55 2.62 3.46
CA LEU A 109 -10.75 2.19 2.75
C LEU A 109 -10.70 0.69 2.43
N PHE A 110 -9.55 0.24 1.93
CA PHE A 110 -9.32 -1.17 1.70
C PHE A 110 -9.51 -1.99 2.97
N SER A 111 -8.87 -1.57 4.06
CA SER A 111 -8.92 -2.32 5.30
C SER A 111 -10.33 -2.46 5.85
N ILE A 112 -11.17 -1.44 5.65
CA ILE A 112 -12.59 -1.49 6.01
C ILE A 112 -13.34 -2.51 5.16
N GLU A 113 -13.23 -2.43 3.83
CA GLU A 113 -13.88 -3.39 2.93
C GLU A 113 -13.38 -4.82 3.17
N GLY A 114 -12.08 -4.97 3.42
CA GLY A 114 -11.44 -6.25 3.70
C GLY A 114 -11.93 -6.89 4.99
N MET A 115 -12.00 -6.12 6.09
CA MET A 115 -12.58 -6.59 7.35
C MET A 115 -14.06 -6.96 7.22
N GLU A 116 -14.83 -6.23 6.40
CA GLU A 116 -16.23 -6.56 6.12
C GLU A 116 -16.38 -7.85 5.30
N ALA A 117 -15.52 -8.05 4.30
CA ALA A 117 -15.50 -9.29 3.51
C ALA A 117 -15.16 -10.50 4.40
N GLU A 118 -14.11 -10.41 5.21
CA GLU A 118 -13.71 -11.42 6.20
C GLU A 118 -14.84 -11.77 7.18
N ARG A 119 -15.52 -10.75 7.73
CA ARG A 119 -16.68 -10.95 8.60
C ARG A 119 -17.79 -11.75 7.90
N ASN A 120 -17.97 -11.55 6.60
CA ASN A 120 -18.98 -12.23 5.79
C ASN A 120 -18.51 -13.59 5.25
N GLY A 121 -17.34 -14.08 5.68
CA GLY A 121 -16.79 -15.36 5.25
C GLY A 121 -16.06 -15.32 3.91
N GLY A 122 -15.77 -14.13 3.39
CA GLY A 122 -14.74 -13.94 2.38
C GLY A 122 -13.34 -14.12 2.97
N GLU A 123 -12.35 -14.28 2.12
CA GLU A 123 -10.93 -14.34 2.49
C GLU A 123 -10.24 -13.12 1.87
N VAL A 124 -9.49 -12.40 2.69
CA VAL A 124 -8.78 -11.19 2.32
C VAL A 124 -7.35 -11.32 2.78
N ASP A 125 -6.45 -11.28 1.80
CA ASP A 125 -5.03 -11.27 2.04
C ASP A 125 -4.56 -9.83 2.27
N PHE A 126 -4.03 -9.58 3.47
CA PHE A 126 -3.47 -8.30 3.89
C PHE A 126 -1.94 -8.28 3.76
N GLU A 127 -1.30 -9.38 3.38
CA GLU A 127 0.16 -9.40 3.21
C GLU A 127 0.52 -8.73 1.87
N ASP A 128 1.45 -7.76 1.88
CA ASP A 128 2.07 -7.28 0.65
C ASP A 128 3.06 -8.32 0.10
N HIS A 129 2.53 -9.38 -0.51
CA HIS A 129 3.33 -10.40 -1.20
C HIS A 129 4.17 -9.84 -2.36
N LEU A 130 3.99 -8.57 -2.75
CA LEU A 130 4.72 -7.92 -3.83
C LEU A 130 5.76 -6.90 -3.34
N SER A 131 5.74 -6.50 -2.06
CA SER A 131 6.68 -5.55 -1.47
C SER A 131 8.14 -5.99 -1.64
N ASP A 132 8.39 -7.28 -1.44
CA ASP A 132 9.71 -7.91 -1.54
C ASP A 132 9.98 -8.55 -2.92
N TYR A 133 9.02 -8.49 -3.85
CA TYR A 133 9.16 -9.13 -5.15
C TYR A 133 10.02 -8.30 -6.10
N ASP A 134 11.16 -8.85 -6.54
CA ASP A 134 12.07 -8.18 -7.46
C ASP A 134 11.61 -8.35 -8.93
N PHE A 135 10.95 -7.32 -9.46
CA PHE A 135 10.57 -7.23 -10.88
C PHE A 135 11.76 -7.13 -11.84
N GLY A 136 12.96 -6.82 -11.33
CA GLY A 136 14.19 -6.77 -12.11
C GLY A 136 14.96 -8.08 -12.14
N GLU A 137 14.50 -9.12 -11.43
CA GLU A 137 15.22 -10.38 -11.32
C GLU A 137 15.12 -11.23 -12.60
N GLU A 138 16.25 -11.53 -13.23
CA GLU A 138 16.32 -12.50 -14.33
C GLU A 138 16.48 -13.93 -13.80
N SER A 139 15.47 -14.43 -13.10
CA SER A 139 15.47 -15.80 -12.57
C SER A 139 15.34 -16.85 -13.69
N ALA A 140 15.72 -18.10 -13.39
CA ALA A 140 15.61 -19.19 -14.37
C ALA A 140 14.14 -19.43 -14.76
N GLU A 141 13.23 -19.28 -13.80
CA GLU A 141 11.79 -19.37 -13.94
C GLU A 141 11.27 -18.33 -14.94
N ILE A 142 11.71 -17.08 -14.81
CA ILE A 142 11.31 -15.99 -15.71
C ILE A 142 11.88 -16.17 -17.11
N LEU A 143 13.11 -16.67 -17.26
CA LEU A 143 13.70 -16.95 -18.57
C LEU A 143 12.96 -18.09 -19.31
N VAL A 144 12.55 -19.13 -18.59
CA VAL A 144 11.70 -20.19 -19.15
C VAL A 144 10.32 -19.63 -19.52
N PHE A 145 9.73 -18.85 -18.61
CA PHE A 145 8.44 -18.20 -18.85
C PHE A 145 8.49 -17.28 -20.08
N GLU A 146 9.54 -16.47 -20.25
CA GLU A 146 9.73 -15.61 -21.41
C GLU A 146 9.66 -16.39 -22.71
N GLN A 147 10.35 -17.54 -22.78
CA GLN A 147 10.36 -18.36 -23.99
C GLN A 147 8.95 -18.87 -24.35
N ASP A 148 8.17 -19.29 -23.36
CA ASP A 148 6.80 -19.78 -23.54
C ASP A 148 5.82 -18.63 -23.82
N TYR A 149 5.97 -17.51 -23.11
CA TYR A 149 5.14 -16.32 -23.27
C TYR A 149 5.30 -15.71 -24.66
N ARG A 150 6.55 -15.59 -25.15
CA ARG A 150 6.84 -15.14 -26.51
C ARG A 150 6.19 -16.04 -27.56
N ASN A 151 5.96 -17.33 -27.31
CA ASN A 151 5.26 -18.18 -28.28
C ASN A 151 3.77 -17.86 -28.38
N ARG A 152 3.19 -17.25 -27.34
CA ARG A 152 1.80 -16.78 -27.33
C ARG A 152 1.64 -15.38 -27.88
N MET A 153 2.65 -14.53 -27.82
CA MET A 153 2.56 -13.16 -28.32
C MET A 153 2.18 -13.05 -29.80
N SER A 154 1.36 -12.06 -30.14
CA SER A 154 1.10 -11.69 -31.54
C SER A 154 2.36 -11.13 -32.22
N MET A 155 2.34 -10.99 -33.55
CA MET A 155 3.45 -10.36 -34.27
C MET A 155 3.64 -8.89 -33.86
N THR A 156 2.54 -8.17 -33.63
CA THR A 156 2.55 -6.77 -33.21
C THR A 156 3.11 -6.64 -31.79
N GLU A 157 2.67 -7.51 -30.87
CA GLU A 157 3.13 -7.52 -29.49
C GLU A 157 4.64 -7.80 -29.42
N LYS A 158 5.12 -8.81 -30.16
CA LYS A 158 6.56 -9.09 -30.29
C LYS A 158 7.35 -7.89 -30.78
N SER A 159 6.83 -7.20 -31.79
CA SER A 159 7.49 -6.02 -32.33
C SER A 159 7.61 -4.89 -31.32
N ILE A 160 6.64 -4.72 -30.41
CA ILE A 160 6.72 -3.70 -29.35
C ILE A 160 7.70 -4.19 -28.27
N PHE A 161 7.52 -5.43 -27.79
CA PHE A 161 8.34 -6.04 -26.74
C PHE A 161 9.83 -6.08 -27.08
N ASP A 162 10.20 -6.44 -28.31
CA ASP A 162 11.59 -6.53 -28.75
C ASP A 162 12.30 -5.17 -28.81
N ASN A 163 11.55 -4.06 -28.81
CA ASN A 163 12.08 -2.70 -28.78
C ASN A 163 12.15 -2.10 -27.36
N LEU A 164 11.65 -2.81 -26.34
CA LEU A 164 11.73 -2.39 -24.95
C LEU A 164 13.16 -2.54 -24.40
N SER A 165 13.49 -1.74 -23.38
CA SER A 165 14.68 -2.02 -22.57
C SER A 165 14.50 -3.35 -21.81
N ARG A 166 15.60 -4.01 -21.44
CA ARG A 166 15.51 -5.29 -20.71
C ARG A 166 14.71 -5.17 -19.41
N LEU A 167 14.86 -4.06 -18.67
CA LEU A 167 14.07 -3.81 -17.47
C LEU A 167 12.58 -3.75 -17.76
N GLN A 168 12.17 -3.04 -18.82
CA GLN A 168 10.76 -2.99 -19.23
C GLN A 168 10.24 -4.34 -19.74
N GLN A 169 11.09 -5.15 -20.38
CA GLN A 169 10.73 -6.53 -20.73
C GLN A 169 10.46 -7.36 -19.49
N LEU A 170 11.31 -7.25 -18.46
CA LEU A 170 11.14 -7.95 -17.20
C LEU A 170 9.89 -7.46 -16.46
N ASP A 171 9.67 -6.15 -16.35
CA ASP A 171 8.44 -5.59 -15.77
C ASP A 171 7.18 -6.18 -16.44
N TYR A 172 7.18 -6.28 -17.78
CA TYR A 172 6.08 -6.87 -18.54
C TYR A 172 5.91 -8.38 -18.28
N LEU A 173 7.02 -9.13 -18.29
CA LEU A 173 7.03 -10.58 -18.09
C LEU A 173 6.65 -10.97 -16.67
N HIS A 174 7.19 -10.29 -15.66
CA HIS A 174 6.86 -10.52 -14.26
C HIS A 174 5.39 -10.18 -13.99
N SER A 175 4.86 -9.12 -14.61
CA SER A 175 3.43 -8.79 -14.52
C SER A 175 2.55 -9.92 -15.04
N ALA A 176 2.90 -10.51 -16.20
CA ALA A 176 2.16 -11.63 -16.78
C ALA A 176 2.33 -12.91 -15.95
N PHE A 177 3.55 -13.19 -15.49
CA PHE A 177 3.88 -14.35 -14.68
C PHE A 177 3.10 -14.36 -13.36
N LEU A 178 3.09 -13.24 -12.64
CA LEU A 178 2.35 -13.08 -11.39
C LEU A 178 0.84 -13.19 -11.63
N ALA A 179 0.33 -12.60 -12.70
CA ALA A 179 -1.09 -12.72 -13.04
C ALA A 179 -1.50 -14.17 -13.33
N GLU A 180 -0.66 -14.94 -14.02
CA GLU A 180 -0.90 -16.38 -14.23
C GLU A 180 -0.79 -17.19 -12.95
N PHE A 181 0.14 -16.86 -12.07
CA PHE A 181 0.32 -17.51 -10.78
C PHE A 181 -0.91 -17.28 -9.89
N TYR A 182 -1.27 -16.02 -9.64
CA TYR A 182 -2.36 -15.68 -8.74
C TYR A 182 -3.74 -16.08 -9.27
N ALA A 183 -3.95 -16.07 -10.59
CA ALA A 183 -5.19 -16.63 -11.16
C ALA A 183 -5.39 -18.11 -10.81
N LYS A 184 -4.30 -18.89 -10.67
CA LYS A 184 -4.35 -20.31 -10.27
C LYS A 184 -4.43 -20.50 -8.76
N VAL A 185 -3.84 -19.57 -7.99
CA VAL A 185 -3.94 -19.57 -6.52
C VAL A 185 -5.38 -19.30 -6.09
N TYR A 186 -6.03 -18.29 -6.67
CA TYR A 186 -7.35 -17.81 -6.21
C TYR A 186 -8.54 -18.48 -6.88
N PHE A 187 -8.36 -19.07 -8.06
CA PHE A 187 -9.46 -19.66 -8.82
C PHE A 187 -9.14 -21.09 -9.24
N GLU A 188 -10.19 -21.92 -9.36
CA GLU A 188 -10.04 -23.31 -9.78
C GLU A 188 -9.26 -23.42 -11.11
N GLU A 189 -8.33 -24.36 -11.20
CA GLU A 189 -7.55 -24.64 -12.41
C GLU A 189 -8.34 -25.42 -13.47
N THR A 190 -9.62 -25.09 -13.66
CA THR A 190 -10.44 -25.67 -14.73
C THR A 190 -10.47 -24.76 -15.94
N VAL A 191 -10.60 -25.34 -17.14
CA VAL A 191 -10.70 -24.56 -18.38
C VAL A 191 -11.85 -23.56 -18.33
N LEU A 192 -12.99 -23.92 -17.73
CA LEU A 192 -14.17 -23.04 -17.63
C LEU A 192 -13.92 -21.78 -16.79
N VAL A 193 -12.97 -21.84 -15.86
CA VAL A 193 -12.65 -20.73 -14.96
C VAL A 193 -11.47 -19.92 -15.50
N GLN A 194 -10.46 -20.60 -16.05
CA GLN A 194 -9.20 -20.01 -16.48
C GLN A 194 -9.23 -19.49 -17.93
N TYR A 195 -10.27 -19.82 -18.71
CA TYR A 195 -10.46 -19.40 -20.10
C TYR A 195 -11.90 -18.90 -20.32
N ASN A 196 -12.05 -17.66 -20.76
CA ASN A 196 -13.33 -16.94 -20.87
C ASN A 196 -14.15 -16.93 -19.57
N GLY A 197 -13.50 -17.13 -18.43
CA GLY A 197 -14.10 -17.24 -17.10
C GLY A 197 -13.55 -16.21 -16.13
N VAL A 198 -13.93 -16.31 -14.86
CA VAL A 198 -13.54 -15.33 -13.82
C VAL A 198 -12.03 -15.30 -13.56
N GLY A 199 -11.35 -16.45 -13.65
CA GLY A 199 -9.88 -16.52 -13.51
C GLY A 199 -9.15 -15.91 -14.70
N ASP A 200 -9.74 -15.99 -15.89
CA ASP A 200 -9.24 -15.31 -17.10
C ASP A 200 -9.36 -13.79 -16.96
N ALA A 201 -10.54 -13.32 -16.59
CA ALA A 201 -10.79 -11.91 -16.32
C ALA A 201 -9.85 -11.36 -15.22
N TYR A 202 -9.62 -12.14 -14.16
CA TYR A 202 -8.62 -11.83 -13.13
C TYR A 202 -7.23 -11.67 -13.68
N ARG A 203 -6.78 -12.65 -14.46
CA ARG A 203 -5.45 -12.64 -15.05
C ARG A 203 -5.25 -11.42 -15.95
N HIS A 204 -6.21 -11.10 -16.83
CA HIS A 204 -6.14 -9.94 -17.72
C HIS A 204 -6.09 -8.62 -16.94
N ALA A 205 -6.95 -8.46 -15.94
CA ALA A 205 -7.00 -7.27 -15.10
C ALA A 205 -5.72 -7.12 -14.25
N LEU A 206 -5.25 -8.17 -13.58
CA LEU A 206 -4.04 -8.11 -12.75
C LEU A 206 -2.79 -7.85 -13.59
N TRP A 207 -2.66 -8.52 -14.74
CA TRP A 207 -1.56 -8.32 -15.65
C TRP A 207 -1.46 -6.85 -16.12
N ASN A 208 -2.59 -6.27 -16.52
CA ASN A 208 -2.64 -4.88 -16.95
C ASN A 208 -2.44 -3.90 -15.80
N ALA A 209 -2.89 -4.23 -14.59
CA ALA A 209 -2.68 -3.42 -13.40
C ALA A 209 -1.19 -3.33 -13.05
N LEU A 210 -0.53 -4.48 -12.90
CA LEU A 210 0.91 -4.56 -12.61
C LEU A 210 1.73 -3.92 -13.72
N GLY A 211 1.41 -4.24 -14.97
CA GLY A 211 2.10 -3.72 -16.13
C GLY A 211 1.96 -2.20 -16.28
N ALA A 212 0.76 -1.64 -16.06
CA ALA A 212 0.56 -0.19 -16.11
C ALA A 212 1.27 0.55 -14.96
N ALA A 213 1.31 -0.04 -13.76
CA ALA A 213 2.03 0.55 -12.63
C ALA A 213 3.55 0.62 -12.85
N LYS A 214 4.13 -0.35 -13.57
CA LYS A 214 5.57 -0.40 -13.87
C LYS A 214 5.95 0.34 -15.16
N LEU A 215 5.19 0.13 -16.23
CA LEU A 215 5.49 0.60 -17.59
C LEU A 215 4.79 1.91 -17.95
N GLY A 216 3.77 2.28 -17.20
CA GLY A 216 2.82 3.33 -17.54
C GLY A 216 1.67 2.83 -18.43
N GLU A 217 0.50 3.44 -18.26
CA GLU A 217 -0.75 3.07 -18.92
C GLU A 217 -0.63 2.99 -20.45
N ASN A 218 -0.07 4.01 -21.09
CA ASN A 218 0.02 4.08 -22.55
C ASN A 218 0.82 2.92 -23.17
N LEU A 219 1.95 2.55 -22.54
CA LEU A 219 2.77 1.46 -23.05
C LEU A 219 2.09 0.11 -22.81
N MET A 220 1.47 -0.06 -21.63
CA MET A 220 0.73 -1.27 -21.30
C MET A 220 -0.49 -1.47 -22.22
N GLU A 221 -1.20 -0.40 -22.58
CA GLU A 221 -2.31 -0.46 -23.54
C GLU A 221 -1.84 -0.95 -24.92
N GLN A 222 -0.72 -0.45 -25.42
CA GLN A 222 -0.17 -0.88 -26.71
C GLN A 222 0.19 -2.36 -26.71
N LEU A 223 0.85 -2.82 -25.65
CA LEU A 223 1.25 -4.22 -25.48
C LEU A 223 0.04 -5.16 -25.34
N SER A 224 -0.87 -4.86 -24.41
CA SER A 224 -2.07 -5.67 -24.16
C SER A 224 -3.05 -5.67 -25.34
N SER A 225 -3.27 -4.53 -26.01
CA SER A 225 -4.14 -4.50 -27.19
C SER A 225 -3.56 -5.31 -28.35
N ALA A 226 -2.23 -5.31 -28.49
CA ALA A 226 -1.53 -6.14 -29.46
C ALA A 226 -1.59 -7.63 -29.09
N HIS A 227 -1.64 -7.98 -27.80
CA HIS A 227 -1.85 -9.36 -27.34
C HIS A 227 -3.16 -9.94 -27.89
N GLU A 228 -4.23 -9.14 -27.86
CA GLU A 228 -5.55 -9.56 -28.37
C GLU A 228 -5.65 -9.62 -29.90
N GLU A 229 -4.54 -9.46 -30.64
CA GLU A 229 -4.50 -9.63 -32.10
C GLU A 229 -4.24 -11.08 -32.53
N ILE A 230 -4.06 -12.01 -31.58
CA ILE A 230 -3.93 -13.44 -31.89
C ILE A 230 -5.23 -13.92 -32.56
N PRO A 231 -5.16 -14.48 -33.79
CA PRO A 231 -6.34 -14.91 -34.50
C PRO A 231 -6.92 -16.17 -33.88
N PHE A 232 -8.20 -16.10 -33.53
CA PHE A 232 -9.01 -17.23 -33.07
C PHE A 232 -9.94 -17.70 -34.19
N GLU A 233 -9.96 -19.00 -34.47
CA GLU A 233 -10.87 -19.58 -35.47
C GLU A 233 -11.99 -20.37 -34.79
N TYR A 234 -12.95 -19.67 -34.17
CA TYR A 234 -14.17 -20.30 -33.67
C TYR A 234 -15.36 -19.29 -33.60
N PRO A 235 -16.62 -19.76 -33.55
CA PRO A 235 -17.78 -18.89 -33.47
C PRO A 235 -17.78 -18.00 -32.22
N HIS A 236 -18.01 -16.70 -32.37
CA HIS A 236 -18.03 -15.71 -31.29
C HIS A 236 -16.68 -15.32 -30.69
N HIS A 237 -15.56 -15.61 -31.36
CA HIS A 237 -14.23 -15.16 -30.92
C HIS A 237 -14.10 -13.64 -30.70
N TYR A 238 -14.93 -12.83 -31.35
CA TYR A 238 -14.98 -11.39 -31.13
C TYR A 238 -15.42 -11.02 -29.70
N LYS A 239 -16.21 -11.87 -29.03
CA LYS A 239 -16.66 -11.64 -27.65
C LYS A 239 -15.56 -11.88 -26.62
N GLU A 240 -14.70 -12.88 -26.86
CA GLU A 240 -13.49 -13.11 -26.06
C GLU A 240 -12.61 -11.85 -26.13
N LYS A 241 -12.28 -11.42 -27.34
CA LYS A 241 -11.52 -10.17 -27.55
C LYS A 241 -12.16 -8.94 -26.88
N GLU A 242 -13.48 -8.77 -26.97
CA GLU A 242 -14.16 -7.65 -26.29
C GLU A 242 -14.06 -7.74 -24.76
N MET A 243 -14.15 -8.95 -24.20
CA MET A 243 -14.02 -9.22 -22.77
C MET A 243 -12.59 -9.00 -22.29
N ASP A 244 -11.60 -9.49 -23.03
CA ASP A 244 -10.18 -9.30 -22.71
C ASP A 244 -9.79 -7.83 -22.78
N LEU A 245 -10.19 -7.11 -23.84
CA LEU A 245 -9.94 -5.67 -23.96
C LEU A 245 -10.61 -4.86 -22.83
N PHE A 246 -11.82 -5.26 -22.42
CA PHE A 246 -12.51 -4.65 -21.29
C PHE A 246 -11.74 -4.87 -19.98
N ASN A 247 -11.37 -6.12 -19.67
CA ASN A 247 -10.62 -6.44 -18.45
C ASN A 247 -9.22 -5.81 -18.44
N ASN A 248 -8.56 -5.75 -19.60
CA ASN A 248 -7.30 -5.05 -19.78
C ASN A 248 -7.45 -3.56 -19.40
N GLN A 249 -8.52 -2.89 -19.85
CA GLN A 249 -8.78 -1.49 -19.48
C GLN A 249 -9.07 -1.32 -17.99
N ILE A 250 -9.87 -2.21 -17.38
CA ILE A 250 -10.12 -2.18 -15.94
C ILE A 250 -8.80 -2.32 -15.18
N GLY A 251 -7.96 -3.27 -15.57
CA GLY A 251 -6.62 -3.47 -15.02
C GLY A 251 -5.77 -2.21 -15.11
N ARG A 252 -5.67 -1.58 -16.29
CA ARG A 252 -4.88 -0.35 -16.46
C ARG A 252 -5.39 0.82 -15.62
N ASN A 253 -6.71 0.98 -15.51
CA ASN A 253 -7.32 2.00 -14.64
C ASN A 253 -6.92 1.77 -13.18
N ILE A 254 -6.86 0.51 -12.75
CA ILE A 254 -6.41 0.14 -11.41
C ILE A 254 -4.91 0.43 -11.27
N GLY A 255 -4.11 0.04 -12.28
CA GLY A 255 -2.66 0.23 -12.41
C GLY A 255 -2.16 1.67 -12.37
N SER A 256 -3.00 2.63 -12.76
CA SER A 256 -2.66 4.06 -12.68
C SER A 256 -2.85 4.63 -11.27
N GLU A 257 -3.43 3.85 -10.37
CA GLU A 257 -3.53 4.13 -8.94
C GLU A 257 -2.43 3.35 -8.17
N SER A 258 -2.21 3.66 -6.88
CA SER A 258 -1.07 3.12 -6.10
C SER A 258 -0.88 1.59 -6.24
N PHE A 259 0.38 1.13 -6.30
CA PHE A 259 0.78 -0.27 -6.53
C PHE A 259 0.17 -1.27 -5.55
N PHE A 260 -0.10 -0.82 -4.33
CA PHE A 260 -0.73 -1.65 -3.31
C PHE A 260 -2.23 -1.92 -3.61
N MET A 261 -2.94 -0.94 -4.17
CA MET A 261 -4.38 -1.09 -4.46
C MET A 261 -4.66 -2.13 -5.54
N LEU A 262 -3.65 -2.59 -6.27
CA LEU A 262 -3.80 -3.35 -7.50
C LEU A 262 -4.44 -4.72 -7.25
N MET A 263 -3.88 -5.52 -6.33
CA MET A 263 -4.37 -6.88 -6.09
C MET A 263 -5.81 -6.88 -5.55
N MET A 264 -6.11 -5.89 -4.71
CA MET A 264 -7.41 -5.79 -4.05
C MET A 264 -8.49 -5.23 -4.96
N LYS A 265 -8.21 -4.16 -5.72
CA LYS A 265 -9.16 -3.66 -6.71
C LYS A 265 -9.42 -4.66 -7.82
N VAL A 266 -8.41 -5.43 -8.23
CA VAL A 266 -8.61 -6.47 -9.24
C VAL A 266 -9.58 -7.52 -8.71
N LYS A 267 -9.37 -8.05 -7.50
CA LYS A 267 -10.31 -9.00 -6.88
C LYS A 267 -11.73 -8.41 -6.75
N PHE A 268 -11.86 -7.19 -6.23
CA PHE A 268 -13.16 -6.53 -6.05
C PHE A 268 -13.88 -6.15 -7.34
N ALA A 269 -13.15 -5.81 -8.41
CA ALA A 269 -13.74 -5.52 -9.72
C ALA A 269 -14.42 -6.77 -10.29
N LEU A 270 -13.81 -7.93 -10.11
CA LEU A 270 -14.29 -9.18 -10.69
C LEU A 270 -15.42 -9.81 -9.90
N ASP A 271 -15.42 -9.61 -8.58
CA ASP A 271 -16.52 -10.01 -7.70
C ASP A 271 -17.79 -9.15 -7.95
N LYS A 272 -17.67 -8.04 -8.68
CA LYS A 272 -18.79 -7.14 -9.05
C LYS A 272 -19.31 -7.32 -10.49
N GLY A 273 -18.69 -8.19 -11.30
CA GLY A 273 -19.08 -8.44 -12.69
C GLY A 273 -18.78 -7.26 -13.60
#